data_AF-A0A838MJE1-F1
#
_entry.id   AF-A0A838MJE1-F1
#
_cell.length_a   1.000
_cell.length_b   1.000
_cell.length_c   1.000
_cell.angle_alpha   90.00
_cell.angle_beta   90.00
_cell.angle_gamma   90.00
#
_symmetry.space_group_name_H-M   'P 1'
#
loop_
_entity.id
_entity.type
_entity.pdbx_description
1 polymer ?
#
loop_
_entity_poly.entity_id
_entity_poly.type
_entity_poly.pdbx_seq_one_letter_code
_entity_poly.pdbx_strand_id
1 'polypeptide(L)' 'MKQNNNKKEQAFRKWFIDMVYDNMAMEDEAVFSKSEMMKRYRIQMNNLIQEGIYKKIVLPKKYYA' A
#
# COMPACT_ATOMS: atom_id res chain seq x y z
N MET A 1 15.96 -3.50 17.39
CA MET A 1 14.84 -3.37 16.43
C MET A 1 15.42 -3.14 15.04
N LYS A 2 15.43 -4.16 14.16
CA LYS A 2 15.94 -3.99 12.79
C LYS A 2 14.88 -3.29 11.95
N GLN A 3 15.05 -1.99 11.71
CA GLN A 3 14.40 -1.27 10.63
C GLN A 3 14.97 -1.77 9.29
N ASN A 4 14.63 -2.99 8.88
CA ASN A 4 14.82 -3.38 7.49
C ASN A 4 13.66 -2.78 6.70
N ASN A 5 13.86 -1.55 6.22
CA ASN A 5 13.01 -0.95 5.20
C ASN A 5 13.16 -1.76 3.91
N ASN A 6 12.46 -2.90 3.83
CA ASN A 6 12.44 -3.74 2.65
C ASN A 6 11.78 -2.93 1.52
N LYS A 7 12.54 -2.64 0.46
CA LYS A 7 12.04 -1.91 -0.72
C LYS A 7 10.72 -2.49 -1.24
N LYS A 8 10.52 -3.82 -1.13
CA LYS A 8 9.28 -4.49 -1.52
C LYS A 8 8.10 -4.17 -0.61
N GLU A 9 8.33 -3.98 0.70
CA GLU A 9 7.27 -3.59 1.64
C GLU A 9 6.83 -2.14 1.42
N GLN A 10 7.78 -1.24 1.15
CA GLN A 10 7.46 0.14 0.78
C GLN A 10 6.71 0.20 -0.56
N ALA A 11 7.18 -0.55 -1.56
CA ALA A 11 6.51 -0.69 -2.84
C ALA A 11 5.08 -1.21 -2.67
N PHE A 12 4.88 -2.22 -1.81
CA PHE A 12 3.57 -2.78 -1.51
C PHE A 12 2.62 -1.75 -0.88
N ARG A 13 3.10 -0.99 0.11
CA ARG A 13 2.30 0.08 0.77
C ARG A 13 1.80 1.11 -0.25
N LYS A 14 2.69 1.56 -1.14
CA LYS A 14 2.35 2.53 -2.19
C LYS A 14 1.35 1.95 -3.18
N TRP A 15 1.59 0.72 -3.65
CA TRP A 15 0.67 0.02 -4.54
C TRP A 15 -0.71 -0.21 -3.93
N PHE A 16 -0.79 -0.59 -2.66
CA PHE A 16 -2.05 -0.80 -1.96
C PHE A 16 -2.88 0.48 -1.92
N ILE A 17 -2.28 1.60 -1.49
CA ILE A 17 -2.99 2.88 -1.42
C ILE A 17 -3.40 3.38 -2.81
N ASP A 18 -2.51 3.26 -3.80
CA ASP A 18 -2.87 3.63 -5.17
C ASP A 18 -4.04 2.80 -5.68
N MET A 19 -4.05 1.48 -5.47
CA MET A 19 -5.17 0.62 -5.88
C MET A 19 -6.48 1.01 -5.20
N VAL A 20 -6.50 1.19 -3.88
CA VAL A 20 -7.74 1.55 -3.17
C VAL A 20 -8.20 2.94 -3.59
N TYR A 21 -7.29 3.91 -3.71
CA TYR A 21 -7.63 5.26 -4.14
C TYR A 21 -8.17 5.28 -5.56
N ASP A 22 -7.50 4.59 -6.50
CA ASP A 22 -7.89 4.58 -7.91
C ASP A 22 -9.26 3.90 -8.06
N ASN A 23 -9.55 2.82 -7.31
CA ASN A 23 -10.89 2.22 -7.28
C ASN A 23 -11.96 3.20 -6.77
N MET A 24 -11.72 3.87 -5.64
CA MET A 24 -12.66 4.85 -5.09
C MET A 24 -12.83 6.07 -6.02
N ALA A 25 -11.76 6.52 -6.67
CA ALA A 25 -11.80 7.65 -7.59
C ALA A 25 -12.56 7.31 -8.88
N MET A 26 -12.48 6.07 -9.34
CA MET A 26 -13.29 5.59 -10.47
C MET A 26 -14.78 5.56 -10.16
N GLU A 27 -15.15 5.39 -8.88
CA GLU A 27 -16.53 5.36 -8.41
C GLU A 27 -17.04 6.74 -7.94
N ASP A 28 -16.26 7.82 -8.14
CA ASP A 28 -16.51 9.16 -7.57
C ASP A 28 -16.63 9.19 -6.03
N GLU A 29 -16.13 8.15 -5.36
CA GLU A 29 -16.20 7.94 -3.90
C GLU A 29 -14.93 8.36 -3.15
N ALA A 30 -13.90 8.85 -3.84
CA ALA A 30 -12.63 9.23 -3.22
C ALA A 30 -12.76 10.52 -2.38
N VAL A 31 -13.23 10.38 -1.14
CA VAL A 31 -13.40 11.50 -0.17
C VAL A 31 -12.08 11.91 0.48
N PHE A 32 -11.07 11.04 0.50
CA PHE A 32 -9.81 11.26 1.21
C PHE A 32 -8.61 11.32 0.27
N SER A 33 -7.61 12.14 0.60
CA SER A 33 -6.33 12.13 -0.11
C SER A 33 -5.58 10.81 0.10
N LYS A 34 -4.68 10.45 -0.84
CA LYS A 34 -3.81 9.26 -0.70
C LYS A 34 -3.01 9.27 0.63
N SER A 35 -2.57 10.44 1.08
CA SER A 35 -1.85 10.59 2.36
C SER A 35 -2.74 10.24 3.57
N GLU A 36 -4.01 10.65 3.53
CA GLU A 36 -4.98 10.35 4.58
C GLU A 36 -5.36 8.87 4.57
N MET A 37 -5.54 8.26 3.38
CA MET A 37 -5.76 6.82 3.25
C MET A 37 -4.57 6.01 3.79
N MET A 38 -3.33 6.44 3.53
CA MET A 38 -2.12 5.80 4.06
C MET A 38 -2.15 5.70 5.60
N LYS A 39 -2.69 6.72 6.29
CA LYS A 39 -2.88 6.71 7.75
C LYS A 39 -4.00 5.76 8.16
N ARG A 40 -5.16 5.85 7.50
CA ARG A 40 -6.36 5.05 7.82
C ARG A 40 -6.16 3.55 7.66
N TYR A 41 -5.49 3.14 6.58
CA TYR A 41 -5.22 1.72 6.29
C TYR A 41 -3.90 1.22 6.90
N ARG A 42 -3.19 2.03 7.68
CA ARG A 42 -1.84 1.71 8.19
C ARG A 42 -1.81 0.35 8.90
N ILE A 43 -2.80 0.07 9.73
CA ILE A 43 -2.88 -1.17 10.51
C ILE A 43 -3.11 -2.36 9.58
N GLN A 44 -4.06 -2.26 8.65
CA GLN A 44 -4.38 -3.31 7.69
C GLN A 44 -3.18 -3.66 6.81
N MET A 45 -2.48 -2.65 6.26
CA MET A 45 -1.26 -2.88 5.48
C MET A 45 -0.15 -3.52 6.31
N ASN A 46 0.01 -3.14 7.58
CA ASN A 46 0.99 -3.76 8.46
C ASN A 46 0.69 -5.23 8.69
N ASN A 47 -0.59 -5.58 8.92
CA ASN A 47 -1.01 -6.96 9.12
C ASN A 47 -0.74 -7.80 7.86
N LEU A 48 -1.10 -7.30 6.67
CA LEU A 48 -0.81 -7.97 5.39
C LEU A 48 0.70 -8.15 5.16
N ILE A 49 1.52 -7.20 5.61
CA ILE A 49 2.99 -7.32 5.54
C ILE A 49 3.48 -8.41 6.49
N GLN A 50 2.98 -8.43 7.73
CA GLN A 50 3.34 -9.44 8.74
C GLN A 50 2.94 -10.86 8.30
N GLU A 51 1.78 -11.02 7.68
CA GLU A 51 1.30 -12.27 7.08
C GLU A 51 2.10 -12.68 5.82
N GLY A 52 2.98 -11.81 5.34
CA GLY A 52 3.81 -12.09 4.16
C GLY A 52 3.07 -12.00 2.83
N ILE A 53 1.86 -11.43 2.80
CA ILE A 53 1.04 -11.27 1.58
C ILE A 53 1.82 -10.48 0.52
N TYR A 54 2.53 -9.43 0.93
CA TYR A 54 3.37 -8.61 0.04
C TYR A 54 4.42 -9.43 -0.74
N LYS A 55 4.83 -10.60 -0.24
CA LYS A 55 5.80 -11.48 -0.93
C LYS A 55 5.17 -12.20 -2.11
N LYS A 56 3.88 -12.54 -2.00
CA LYS A 56 3.11 -13.32 -2.99
C LYS A 56 2.62 -12.46 -4.16
N ILE A 57 2.60 -11.13 -4.00
CA ILE A 57 2.12 -10.19 -5.02
C ILE A 57 3.28 -9.76 -5.93
N VAL A 58 3.01 -9.76 -7.23
CA VAL A 58 3.88 -9.18 -8.25
C VAL A 58 3.58 -7.69 -8.36
N LEU A 59 4.49 -6.86 -7.88
CA LEU A 59 4.35 -5.41 -7.94
C LEU A 59 4.92 -4.85 -9.24
N PRO A 60 4.23 -3.91 -9.92
CA PRO A 60 4.78 -3.22 -11.07
C PRO A 60 6.09 -2.48 -10.75
N LYS A 61 7.03 -2.42 -11.71
CA LYS A 61 8.35 -1.80 -11.51
C LYS A 61 8.29 -0.36 -11.01
N LYS A 62 7.25 0.40 -11.39
CA LYS A 62 7.01 1.79 -10.95
C LYS A 62 6.93 1.97 -9.44
N TYR A 63 6.70 0.89 -8.67
CA TYR A 63 6.59 0.94 -7.21
C TYR A 63 7.92 0.70 -6.48
N TYR A 64 8.98 0.30 -7.18
CA TYR A 64 10.31 0.10 -6.60
C TYR A 64 11.26 1.29 -6.77
N ALA A 65 10.79 2.35 -7.43
CA ALA A 65 11.52 3.58 -7.71
C ALA A 65 11.62 4.49 -6.48
#